data_AF-A0A9C7PM32-F1
#
_entry.id   AF-A0A9C7PM32-F1
#
_cell.length_a   1.000
_cell.length_b   1.000
_cell.length_c   1.000
_cell.angle_alpha   90.00
_cell.angle_beta   90.00
_cell.angle_gamma   90.00
#
_symmetry.space_group_name_H-M   'P 1'
#
loop_
_entity.id
_entity.type
_entity.pdbx_description
1 polymer ?
#
loop_
_entity_poly.entity_id
_entity_poly.type
_entity_poly.pdbx_seq_one_letter_code
_entity_poly.pdbx_strand_id
1 'polypeptide(L)'
;MFFQTPAAAFFNKESVIQYMWGGDNVRLCASVIVDCFQWGFRTLVPEDCVGDQAEGPHRDNLRDVERRYCDLTTADSAIDQIQAWSASKARSFGQQEQ
;
A
#
# COMPACT_ATOMS: atom_id res chain seq x y z
N MET A 1 -5.82 -8.94 6.84
CA MET A 1 -4.45 -9.38 6.46
C MET A 1 -3.58 -9.73 7.67
N PHE A 2 -3.76 -9.04 8.82
CA PHE A 2 -2.81 -9.13 9.93
C PHE A 2 -3.30 -9.90 11.17
N PHE A 3 -4.59 -10.22 11.27
CA PHE A 3 -5.14 -10.95 12.41
C PHE A 3 -4.49 -12.33 12.57
N GLN A 4 -3.85 -12.56 13.72
CA GLN A 4 -3.12 -13.79 14.09
C GLN A 4 -1.93 -14.17 13.18
N THR A 5 -1.27 -13.22 12.50
CA THR A 5 -0.06 -13.50 11.71
C THR A 5 1.17 -12.73 12.23
N PRO A 6 2.39 -13.30 12.15
CA PRO A 6 3.62 -12.61 12.53
C PRO A 6 4.03 -11.51 11.53
N ALA A 7 3.26 -11.32 10.45
CA ALA A 7 3.54 -10.36 9.39
C ALA A 7 3.64 -8.91 9.92
N ALA A 8 2.78 -8.53 10.87
CA ALA A 8 2.77 -7.17 11.43
C ALA A 8 4.11 -6.79 12.10
N ALA A 9 4.77 -7.73 12.78
CA ALA A 9 6.05 -7.48 13.43
C ALA A 9 7.19 -7.27 12.41
N PHE A 10 7.15 -7.98 11.29
CA PHE A 10 8.12 -7.82 10.20
C PHE A 10 7.96 -6.48 9.49
N PHE A 11 6.73 -6.09 9.15
CA PHE A 11 6.48 -4.82 8.46
C PHE A 11 6.81 -3.60 9.32
N ASN A 12 6.58 -3.66 10.64
CA ASN A 12 6.94 -2.60 11.58
C ASN A 12 8.45 -2.38 11.67
N LYS A 13 9.24 -3.46 11.59
CA LYS A 13 10.70 -3.35 11.65
C LYS A 13 11.29 -2.68 10.40
N GLU A 14 10.71 -2.95 9.23
CA GLU A 14 11.27 -2.52 7.95
C GLU A 14 10.68 -1.19 7.43
N SER A 15 9.79 -0.54 8.20
CA SER A 15 9.12 0.72 7.80
C SER A 15 8.53 0.64 6.40
N VAL A 16 7.85 -0.48 6.11
CA VAL A 16 7.41 -0.80 4.75
C VAL A 16 6.22 0.09 4.36
N ILE A 17 6.31 0.67 3.16
CA ILE A 17 5.16 1.28 2.50
C ILE A 17 4.39 0.16 1.82
N GLN A 18 3.19 -0.13 2.30
CA GLN A 18 2.35 -1.17 1.73
C GLN A 18 1.66 -0.65 0.47
N TYR A 19 1.92 -1.31 -0.65
CA TYR A 19 1.13 -1.19 -1.88
C TYR A 19 0.08 -2.28 -1.90
N MET A 20 -1.19 -1.89 -2.05
CA MET A 20 -2.28 -2.83 -2.11
C MET A 20 -2.88 -2.90 -3.52
N TRP A 21 -2.70 -4.04 -4.19
CA TRP A 21 -3.45 -4.42 -5.36
C TRP A 21 -4.58 -5.35 -4.92
N GLY A 22 -5.82 -4.96 -5.12
CA GLY A 22 -6.99 -5.77 -4.80
C GLY A 22 -7.85 -5.85 -6.03
N GLY A 23 -8.13 -7.06 -6.53
CA GLY A 23 -8.96 -7.27 -7.73
C GLY A 23 -10.40 -6.77 -7.60
N ASP A 24 -11.35 -7.52 -8.14
CA ASP A 24 -12.76 -7.17 -8.46
C ASP A 24 -13.64 -6.57 -7.32
N ASN A 25 -13.12 -6.34 -6.11
CA ASN A 25 -13.88 -5.80 -4.97
C ASN A 25 -13.07 -4.84 -4.07
N VAL A 26 -13.36 -3.53 -4.16
CA VAL A 26 -12.81 -2.47 -3.27
C VAL A 26 -13.03 -2.77 -1.78
N ARG A 27 -14.12 -3.45 -1.41
CA ARG A 27 -14.44 -3.79 -0.01
C ARG A 27 -13.34 -4.61 0.69
N LEU A 28 -12.72 -5.55 -0.03
CA LEU A 28 -11.64 -6.35 0.52
C LEU A 28 -10.37 -5.50 0.70
N CYS A 29 -10.12 -4.59 -0.25
CA CYS A 29 -9.04 -3.61 -0.17
C CYS A 29 -9.21 -2.68 1.04
N ALA A 30 -10.41 -2.13 1.25
CA ALA A 30 -10.74 -1.27 2.38
C ALA A 30 -10.47 -1.95 3.74
N SER A 31 -10.80 -3.24 3.89
CA SER A 31 -10.53 -3.96 5.14
C SER A 31 -9.04 -4.00 5.51
N VAL A 32 -8.17 -4.16 4.52
CA VAL A 32 -6.73 -4.26 4.74
C VAL A 32 -6.08 -2.88 4.87
N ILE A 33 -6.59 -1.87 4.18
CA ILE A 33 -6.20 -0.46 4.39
C ILE A 33 -6.46 -0.07 5.86
N VAL A 34 -7.66 -0.39 6.38
CA VAL A 34 -8.00 -0.11 7.78
C VAL A 34 -7.10 -0.90 8.71
N ASP A 35 -6.83 -2.18 8.45
CA ASP A 35 -5.86 -2.94 9.24
C ASP A 35 -4.49 -2.23 9.25
N CYS A 36 -3.93 -1.86 8.09
CA CYS A 36 -2.65 -1.18 7.99
C CYS A 36 -2.61 0.12 8.80
N PHE A 37 -3.67 0.91 8.72
CA PHE A 37 -3.80 2.14 9.50
C PHE A 37 -3.79 1.88 11.01
N GLN A 38 -4.48 0.84 11.50
CA GLN A 38 -4.46 0.48 12.92
C GLN A 38 -3.06 0.11 13.43
N TRP A 39 -2.23 -0.46 12.57
CA TRP A 39 -0.85 -0.82 12.91
C TRP A 39 0.17 0.31 12.66
N GLY A 40 -0.28 1.49 12.19
CA GLY A 40 0.57 2.66 11.97
C GLY A 40 1.34 2.64 10.65
N PHE A 41 0.98 1.79 9.70
CA PHE A 41 1.63 1.72 8.40
C PHE A 41 1.13 2.81 7.45
N ARG A 42 2.07 3.43 6.73
CA ARG A 42 1.72 4.27 5.59
C ARG A 42 1.28 3.39 4.43
N THR A 43 0.05 3.61 3.96
CA THR A 43 -0.57 2.78 2.92
C THR A 43 -0.78 3.61 1.66
N LEU A 44 -0.29 3.08 0.52
CA LEU A 44 -0.52 3.63 -0.80
C LEU A 44 -1.39 2.66 -1.61
N VAL A 45 -2.42 3.19 -2.25
CA VAL A 45 -3.36 2.38 -3.04
C VAL A 45 -3.34 2.83 -4.50
N PRO A 46 -2.80 2.03 -5.43
CA PRO A 46 -2.94 2.27 -6.86
C PRO A 46 -4.40 2.10 -7.28
N GLU A 47 -5.08 3.17 -7.69
CA GLU A 47 -6.52 3.16 -8.00
C GLU A 47 -6.86 2.34 -9.26
N ASP A 48 -5.97 2.36 -10.24
CA ASP A 48 -6.01 1.59 -11.49
C ASP A 48 -5.86 0.07 -11.29
N CYS A 49 -5.45 -0.31 -10.10
CA CYS A 49 -5.26 -1.67 -9.66
C CYS A 49 -6.46 -2.20 -8.88
N VAL A 50 -7.49 -1.39 -8.59
CA VAL A 50 -8.64 -1.80 -7.79
C VAL A 50 -9.92 -1.78 -8.62
N GLY A 51 -10.69 -2.86 -8.55
CA GLY A 51 -11.99 -2.97 -9.23
C GLY A 51 -13.15 -3.06 -8.23
N ASP A 52 -14.34 -2.65 -8.65
CA ASP A 52 -15.60 -3.03 -7.99
C ASP A 52 -16.64 -3.34 -9.08
N GLN A 53 -17.74 -3.98 -8.70
CA GLN A 53 -18.79 -4.39 -9.64
C GLN A 53 -19.49 -3.21 -10.34
N ALA A 54 -19.40 -2.02 -9.76
CA ALA A 54 -19.98 -0.80 -10.32
C ALA A 54 -19.09 0.42 -10.04
N GLU A 55 -18.95 1.27 -11.06
CA GLU A 55 -18.07 2.45 -11.06
C GLU A 55 -18.46 3.49 -9.99
N GLY A 56 -19.75 3.69 -9.75
CA GLY A 56 -20.23 4.64 -8.72
C GLY A 56 -19.74 4.24 -7.32
N PRO A 57 -20.12 3.05 -6.82
CA PRO A 57 -19.64 2.52 -5.55
C PRO A 57 -18.11 2.42 -5.46
N HIS A 58 -17.43 2.07 -6.57
CA HIS A 58 -15.97 2.04 -6.63
C HIS A 58 -15.36 3.39 -6.24
N ARG A 59 -15.77 4.47 -6.93
CA ARG A 59 -15.24 5.82 -6.69
C ARG A 59 -15.63 6.38 -5.33
N ASP A 60 -16.84 6.09 -4.86
CA ASP A 60 -17.29 6.55 -3.55
C ASP A 60 -16.49 5.90 -2.42
N ASN A 61 -16.21 4.59 -2.54
CA ASN A 61 -15.39 3.88 -1.57
C ASN A 61 -13.93 4.37 -1.59
N LEU A 62 -13.33 4.57 -2.77
CA LEU A 62 -11.97 5.11 -2.89
C LEU A 62 -11.84 6.48 -2.23
N ARG A 63 -12.82 7.36 -2.46
CA ARG A 63 -12.85 8.70 -1.83
C ARG A 63 -12.99 8.65 -0.31
N ASP A 64 -13.70 7.67 0.25
CA ASP A 64 -13.82 7.53 1.70
C ASP A 64 -12.51 7.04 2.33
N VAL A 65 -11.85 6.05 1.72
CA VAL A 65 -10.58 5.52 2.25
C VAL A 65 -9.42 6.49 2.08
N GLU A 66 -9.37 7.25 0.98
CA GLU A 66 -8.36 8.29 0.74
C GLU A 66 -8.37 9.36 1.83
N ARG A 67 -9.56 9.77 2.28
CA ARG A 67 -9.70 10.84 3.28
C ARG A 67 -9.21 10.46 4.67
N ARG A 68 -9.16 9.16 4.98
CA ARG A 68 -9.05 8.69 6.37
C ARG A 68 -7.91 7.73 6.62
N TYR A 69 -7.51 6.93 5.62
CA TYR A 69 -6.73 5.73 5.89
C TYR A 69 -5.54 5.52 4.93
N CYS A 70 -5.58 6.05 3.71
CA CYS A 70 -4.49 5.84 2.74
C CYS A 70 -4.34 7.01 1.76
N ASP A 71 -3.20 7.04 1.07
CA ASP A 71 -2.98 7.93 -0.07
C ASP A 71 -3.27 7.15 -1.37
N LEU A 72 -3.98 7.76 -2.34
CA LEU A 72 -4.19 7.17 -3.67
C LEU A 72 -3.01 7.48 -4.60
N THR A 73 -2.70 6.54 -5.50
CA THR A 73 -1.66 6.66 -6.53
C THR A 73 -2.08 5.91 -7.79
N THR A 74 -1.22 5.87 -8.80
CA THR A 74 -1.32 4.96 -9.95
C THR A 74 -0.31 3.82 -9.82
N ALA A 75 -0.53 2.72 -10.54
CA ALA A 75 0.40 1.59 -10.61
C ALA A 75 1.75 2.03 -11.17
N ASP A 76 1.77 2.87 -12.20
CA ASP A 76 3.01 3.39 -12.77
C ASP A 76 3.82 4.19 -11.74
N SER A 77 3.18 5.12 -11.03
CA SER A 77 3.83 5.90 -9.98
C SER A 77 4.31 5.03 -8.81
N ALA A 78 3.56 3.98 -8.48
CA ALA A 78 3.95 2.99 -7.48
C ALA A 78 5.22 2.24 -7.90
N ILE A 79 5.28 1.78 -9.15
CA ILE A 79 6.43 1.08 -9.73
C ILE A 79 7.64 2.01 -9.75
N ASP A 80 7.49 3.25 -10.21
CA ASP A 80 8.57 4.25 -10.25
C ASP A 80 9.15 4.51 -8.86
N GLN A 81 8.29 4.64 -7.83
CA GLN A 81 8.73 4.82 -6.45
C GLN A 81 9.51 3.60 -5.93
N ILE A 82 9.05 2.39 -6.23
CA ILE A 82 9.74 1.15 -5.84
C ILE A 82 11.11 1.06 -6.52
N GLN A 83 11.20 1.39 -7.82
CA GLN A 83 12.46 1.40 -8.55
C GLN A 83 13.44 2.44 -8.00
N ALA A 84 12.97 3.66 -7.72
CA ALA A 84 13.77 4.72 -7.13
C ALA A 84 14.28 4.35 -5.72
N TRP A 85 13.43 3.72 -4.90
CA TRP A 85 13.81 3.22 -3.59
C TRP A 85 14.86 2.12 -3.69
N SER A 86 14.67 1.13 -4.58
CA SER A 86 15.61 0.03 -4.81
C SER A 86 16.98 0.54 -5.24
N ALA A 87 17.02 1.48 -6.20
CA ALA A 87 18.26 2.12 -6.64
C ALA A 87 18.95 2.90 -5.51
N SER A 88 18.19 3.52 -4.60
CA SER A 88 18.73 4.24 -3.45
C SER A 88 19.30 3.28 -2.39
N LYS A 89 18.64 2.15 -2.15
CA LYS A 89 19.11 1.12 -1.22
C LYS A 89 20.41 0.47 -1.72
N ALA A 90 20.51 0.20 -3.02
CA ALA A 90 21.73 -0.32 -3.65
C ALA A 90 22.94 0.62 -3.45
N ARG A 91 22.72 1.94 -3.53
CA ARG A 91 23.78 2.95 -3.25
C ARG A 91 24.22 2.95 -1.79
N SER A 92 23.26 2.82 -0.85
CA SER A 92 23.58 2.80 0.58
C SER A 92 24.32 1.53 1.02
N PHE A 93 24.07 0.40 0.34
CA PHE A 93 24.74 -0.87 0.64
C PHE A 93 26.20 -0.87 0.17
N GLY A 94 26.48 -0.29 -1.01
CA GLY A 94 27.85 -0.14 -1.53
C GLY A 94 28.76 0.85 -0.77
N GLN A 95 28.22 1.60 0.21
CA GLN A 95 28.99 2.49 1.09
C GLN A 95 29.32 1.88 2.46
N GLN A 96 28.79 0.70 2.80
CA GLN A 96 29.09 0.02 4.08
C GLN A 96 30.26 -0.97 3.99
N GLU A 97 30.84 -1.15 2.80
CA GLU A 97 32.04 -2.01 2.58
C GLU A 97 33.35 -1.20 2.42
N GLN A 98 33.38 0.06 2.85
CA GLN A 98 34.61 0.88 2.91
C GLN A 98 34.84 1.47 4.30
#